data_AF-A0A1V5GAI9-F1
#
_entry.id   AF-A0A1V5GAI9-F1
#
_cell.length_a   1.000
_cell.length_b   1.000
_cell.length_c   1.000
_cell.angle_alpha   90.00
_cell.angle_beta   90.00
_cell.angle_gamma   90.00
#
_symmetry.space_group_name_H-M   'P 1'
#
loop_
_entity.id
_entity.type
_entity.pdbx_description
1 polymer ?
#
loop_
_entity_poly.entity_id
_entity_poly.type
_entity_poly.pdbx_seq_one_letter_code
_entity_poly.pdbx_strand_id
1 'polypeptide(L)'
;MIVHSWQRHGYDNRLPDIWPPNPLLGDPADLAALSRLCAENDILFGVHDNYIDFYPDAEGYTYDNICMSPQGQPVKAWINQTHNAQSYRWRPDRFQPFLERNLALIKEGLAPSASFVDVFAAASPMDFYDREGNFHPASETRQRWGEAFATIRETFGGAPTVSEAGSDALIGWLDGADCQFLQLGEKPQRYQNVVSCEDWARVPWFDAVHHSRFSLHGVGYSVRYQGGRSRDRNGINSDDYISAELLTGHALMTDWLSMTREAVRKHWLAQDFIRARGLDDIEAVEYAGGDPRRLIVRWHSGATVHINRSDSDWIVEGRVLPEFGYLARDGEIESSIERIGGVIAERSSAPGRFYVNGRGFDPAPELGIEPRARAVEYLGGRDFKLIVDWRAEDSTPEELRVFTHIYQPQVSRLYTTGWDSGGTPETPTTQWQGVMTTGADWVLTVPEECPAGEYEIFTGLYNPRNRARARLTGDEAADRRYRIGTLIVEAAAGAIRNIRLDVSNVQPPPASRLNPAKTPIDFGECRTHGALRGEVKDGALILTPLPDGEPFLALLRLDRILGRPAKAAAIHCLDRTGKALGPVEFEKRADGILGLAFDGLTFAYRIETTP
;
A
#
# COMPACT_ATOMS: atom_id res chain seq x y z
N MET A 1 4.85 14.05 -4.50
CA MET A 1 3.66 13.95 -3.64
C MET A 1 2.44 14.36 -4.45
N ILE A 2 1.41 13.50 -4.48
CA ILE A 2 0.10 13.80 -5.06
C ILE A 2 -0.92 13.86 -3.93
N VAL A 3 -1.68 14.96 -3.83
CA VAL A 3 -2.69 15.15 -2.79
C VAL A 3 -4.06 14.70 -3.29
N HIS A 4 -4.67 13.78 -2.54
CA HIS A 4 -6.01 13.27 -2.77
C HIS A 4 -6.67 12.88 -1.43
N SER A 5 -7.90 13.31 -1.09
CA SER A 5 -8.83 14.22 -1.78
C SER A 5 -8.71 15.65 -1.24
N TRP A 6 -8.74 16.64 -2.15
CA TRP A 6 -8.58 18.07 -1.83
C TRP A 6 -9.70 18.96 -2.40
N GLN A 7 -10.47 18.43 -3.36
CA GLN A 7 -11.43 19.17 -4.16
C GLN A 7 -12.57 19.74 -3.31
N ARG A 8 -13.11 20.91 -3.68
CA ARG A 8 -14.15 21.67 -2.97
C ARG A 8 -15.26 20.81 -2.36
N HIS A 9 -15.78 19.91 -3.17
CA HIS A 9 -16.97 19.10 -2.88
C HIS A 9 -16.64 17.69 -2.35
N GLY A 10 -15.37 17.42 -2.07
CA GLY A 10 -14.88 16.12 -1.65
C GLY A 10 -14.59 15.18 -2.84
N TYR A 11 -14.32 13.92 -2.51
CA TYR A 11 -13.97 12.89 -3.47
C TYR A 11 -15.14 12.58 -4.42
N ASP A 12 -14.86 12.61 -5.72
CA ASP A 12 -15.78 12.31 -6.83
C ASP A 12 -17.15 12.93 -6.68
N ASN A 13 -17.22 14.24 -6.46
CA ASN A 13 -18.47 14.92 -6.27
C ASN A 13 -18.47 16.26 -7.00
N ARG A 14 -19.52 16.52 -7.79
CA ARG A 14 -19.72 17.76 -8.55
C ARG A 14 -18.54 18.15 -9.47
N LEU A 15 -17.77 17.16 -9.93
CA LEU A 15 -16.69 17.39 -10.90
C LEU A 15 -17.27 17.99 -12.20
N PRO A 16 -16.55 18.94 -12.84
CA PRO A 16 -15.19 19.40 -12.57
C PRO A 16 -15.12 20.66 -11.67
N ASP A 17 -16.12 20.96 -10.85
CA ASP A 17 -16.09 22.13 -9.96
C ASP A 17 -15.25 21.84 -8.70
N ILE A 18 -13.94 21.96 -8.84
CA ILE A 18 -12.97 21.51 -7.81
C ILE A 18 -12.49 22.62 -6.87
N TRP A 19 -12.76 23.90 -7.17
CA TRP A 19 -12.20 25.07 -6.47
C TRP A 19 -13.27 25.87 -5.71
N PRO A 20 -12.94 26.53 -4.57
CA PRO A 20 -11.67 26.47 -3.82
C PRO A 20 -11.48 25.13 -3.10
N PRO A 21 -10.27 24.82 -2.58
CA PRO A 21 -10.01 23.60 -1.81
C PRO A 21 -11.05 23.34 -0.71
N ASN A 22 -11.21 22.06 -0.35
CA ASN A 22 -12.20 21.61 0.62
C ASN A 22 -11.99 22.31 1.98
N PRO A 23 -12.95 23.13 2.46
CA PRO A 23 -12.80 23.88 3.70
C PRO A 23 -12.75 22.99 4.96
N LEU A 24 -13.10 21.69 4.85
CA LEU A 24 -12.98 20.74 5.95
C LEU A 24 -11.53 20.27 6.18
N LEU A 25 -10.62 20.52 5.23
CA LEU A 25 -9.23 20.06 5.28
C LEU A 25 -8.22 21.20 5.56
N GLY A 26 -8.71 22.42 5.75
CA GLY A 26 -7.89 23.62 5.90
C GLY A 26 -8.36 24.73 4.97
N ASP A 27 -7.62 25.82 4.94
CA ASP A 27 -7.85 26.92 4.00
C ASP A 27 -6.96 26.77 2.73
N PRO A 28 -7.21 27.55 1.66
CA PRO A 28 -6.38 27.47 0.46
C PRO A 28 -4.90 27.82 0.70
N ALA A 29 -4.58 28.63 1.73
CA ALA A 29 -3.22 29.00 2.05
C ALA A 29 -2.44 27.85 2.70
N ASP A 30 -3.12 26.97 3.44
CA ASP A 30 -2.55 25.73 3.99
C ASP A 30 -2.06 24.80 2.87
N LEU A 31 -2.89 24.57 1.84
CA LEU A 31 -2.50 23.73 0.70
C LEU A 31 -1.36 24.38 -0.11
N ALA A 32 -1.36 25.70 -0.25
CA ALA A 32 -0.27 26.43 -0.87
C ALA A 32 1.03 26.38 -0.02
N ALA A 33 0.93 26.38 1.31
CA ALA A 33 2.06 26.21 2.20
C ALA A 33 2.69 24.82 2.05
N LEU A 34 1.87 23.79 1.87
CA LEU A 34 2.34 22.44 1.57
C LEU A 34 3.11 22.38 0.23
N SER A 35 2.62 23.06 -0.81
CA SER A 35 3.33 23.18 -2.09
C SER A 35 4.70 23.86 -1.92
N ARG A 36 4.76 24.98 -1.18
CA ARG A 36 6.03 25.67 -0.88
C ARG A 36 7.01 24.79 -0.10
N LEU A 37 6.51 24.07 0.91
CA LEU A 37 7.33 23.15 1.70
C LEU A 37 7.91 22.03 0.81
N CYS A 38 7.14 21.52 -0.15
CA CYS A 38 7.65 20.55 -1.11
C CYS A 38 8.75 21.14 -1.97
N ALA A 39 8.57 22.35 -2.51
CA ALA A 39 9.57 23.05 -3.31
C ALA A 39 10.87 23.32 -2.52
N GLU A 40 10.78 23.75 -1.26
CA GLU A 40 11.92 23.97 -0.37
C GLU A 40 12.75 22.69 -0.13
N ASN A 41 12.15 21.51 -0.34
CA ASN A 41 12.77 20.21 -0.12
C ASN A 41 12.97 19.40 -1.42
N ASP A 42 12.84 20.03 -2.60
CA ASP A 42 12.98 19.38 -3.91
C ASP A 42 12.02 18.18 -4.11
N ILE A 43 10.80 18.31 -3.59
CA ILE A 43 9.73 17.33 -3.74
C ILE A 43 8.73 17.84 -4.78
N LEU A 44 8.44 17.03 -5.78
CA LEU A 44 7.37 17.33 -6.74
C LEU A 44 6.01 17.39 -6.03
N PHE A 45 5.21 18.40 -6.31
CA PHE A 45 3.88 18.60 -5.73
C PHE A 45 2.81 18.64 -6.82
N GLY A 46 1.79 17.82 -6.67
CA GLY A 46 0.63 17.83 -7.55
C GLY A 46 -0.65 17.50 -6.80
N VAL A 47 -1.78 17.74 -7.46
CA VAL A 47 -3.12 17.46 -6.94
C VAL A 47 -3.86 16.54 -7.90
N HIS A 48 -4.78 15.74 -7.35
CA HIS A 48 -5.65 14.86 -8.13
C HIS A 48 -6.76 15.66 -8.84
N ASP A 49 -6.99 15.42 -10.11
CA ASP A 49 -8.09 16.01 -10.89
C ASP A 49 -8.79 14.95 -11.75
N ASN A 50 -9.97 15.22 -12.32
CA ASN A 50 -10.73 14.25 -13.12
C ASN A 50 -11.59 14.97 -14.17
N TYR A 51 -11.49 14.48 -15.42
CA TYR A 51 -12.24 14.97 -16.58
C TYR A 51 -12.91 13.82 -17.36
N ILE A 52 -13.21 12.71 -16.68
CA ILE A 52 -14.07 11.63 -17.21
C ILE A 52 -15.49 11.75 -16.66
N ASP A 53 -15.61 12.14 -15.39
CA ASP A 53 -16.88 12.25 -14.69
C ASP A 53 -17.42 13.68 -14.72
N PHE A 54 -18.57 13.87 -15.38
CA PHE A 54 -19.31 15.13 -15.33
C PHE A 54 -20.62 14.97 -14.57
N TYR A 55 -20.76 15.69 -13.46
CA TYR A 55 -21.96 15.59 -12.61
C TYR A 55 -23.04 16.59 -13.05
N PRO A 56 -24.34 16.21 -13.08
CA PRO A 56 -25.43 17.09 -13.50
C PRO A 56 -25.61 18.39 -12.73
N ASP A 57 -25.11 18.47 -11.50
CA ASP A 57 -25.18 19.63 -10.62
C ASP A 57 -23.93 20.54 -10.70
N ALA A 58 -22.94 20.19 -11.54
CA ALA A 58 -21.78 21.02 -11.82
C ALA A 58 -22.11 22.16 -12.81
N GLU A 59 -21.37 23.26 -12.71
CA GLU A 59 -21.50 24.41 -13.59
C GLU A 59 -21.18 24.03 -15.04
N GLY A 60 -22.01 24.53 -15.97
CA GLY A 60 -21.84 24.28 -17.41
C GLY A 60 -22.26 22.87 -17.87
N TYR A 61 -22.90 22.08 -17.00
CA TYR A 61 -23.44 20.77 -17.39
C TYR A 61 -24.50 20.90 -18.49
N THR A 62 -24.28 20.17 -19.58
CA THR A 62 -25.26 19.93 -20.66
C THR A 62 -24.98 18.57 -21.27
N TYR A 63 -26.05 17.91 -21.75
CA TYR A 63 -25.90 16.65 -22.50
C TYR A 63 -25.13 16.82 -23.81
N ASP A 64 -24.94 18.04 -24.31
CA ASP A 64 -24.12 18.28 -25.50
C ASP A 64 -22.63 18.00 -25.24
N ASN A 65 -22.22 18.00 -23.96
CA ASN A 65 -20.89 17.68 -23.48
C ASN A 65 -20.72 16.19 -23.10
N ILE A 66 -21.75 15.37 -23.26
CA ILE A 66 -21.80 13.99 -22.76
C ILE A 66 -21.78 12.99 -23.91
N CYS A 67 -21.01 11.92 -23.75
CA CYS A 67 -21.02 10.80 -24.71
C CYS A 67 -22.40 10.15 -24.74
N MET A 68 -22.87 9.82 -25.95
CA MET A 68 -24.09 9.07 -26.17
C MET A 68 -23.79 7.63 -26.56
N SER A 69 -24.71 6.72 -26.22
CA SER A 69 -24.75 5.37 -26.77
C SER A 69 -25.22 5.42 -28.24
N PRO A 70 -25.03 4.33 -29.01
CA PRO A 70 -25.60 4.23 -30.36
C PRO A 70 -27.14 4.41 -30.41
N GLN A 71 -27.82 4.25 -29.27
CA GLN A 71 -29.27 4.44 -29.13
C GLN A 71 -29.63 5.85 -28.63
N GLY A 72 -28.68 6.79 -28.59
CA GLY A 72 -28.90 8.17 -28.16
C GLY A 72 -29.13 8.34 -26.66
N GLN A 73 -28.69 7.39 -25.84
CA GLN A 73 -28.79 7.50 -24.37
C GLN A 73 -27.48 8.05 -23.79
N PRO A 74 -27.52 8.94 -22.79
CA PRO A 74 -26.30 9.45 -22.18
C PRO A 74 -25.53 8.32 -21.48
N VAL A 75 -24.23 8.25 -21.74
CA VAL A 75 -23.35 7.22 -21.17
C VAL A 75 -23.07 7.57 -19.71
N LYS A 76 -23.57 6.72 -18.81
CA LYS A 76 -23.29 6.82 -17.37
C LYS A 76 -21.81 6.53 -17.11
N ALA A 77 -21.24 7.26 -16.16
CA ALA A 77 -19.90 7.02 -15.64
C ALA A 77 -19.99 6.68 -14.14
N TRP A 78 -19.08 7.19 -13.30
CA TRP A 78 -19.03 6.88 -11.89
C TRP A 78 -20.33 7.24 -11.13
N ILE A 79 -20.68 6.40 -10.14
CA ILE A 79 -21.75 6.68 -9.19
C ILE A 79 -21.15 6.86 -7.80
N ASN A 80 -21.24 8.09 -7.28
CA ASN A 80 -20.87 8.38 -5.91
C ASN A 80 -22.02 8.00 -4.98
N GLN A 81 -21.97 6.79 -4.40
CA GLN A 81 -23.02 6.27 -3.52
C GLN A 81 -23.20 7.07 -2.23
N THR A 82 -22.11 7.64 -1.69
CA THR A 82 -22.16 8.46 -0.48
C THR A 82 -23.06 9.68 -0.67
N HIS A 83 -23.05 10.25 -1.86
CA HIS A 83 -23.86 11.42 -2.23
C HIS A 83 -25.11 11.04 -3.05
N ASN A 84 -25.27 9.75 -3.37
CA ASN A 84 -26.27 9.25 -4.32
C ASN A 84 -26.26 10.05 -5.66
N ALA A 85 -25.06 10.34 -6.17
CA ALA A 85 -24.84 11.20 -7.33
C ALA A 85 -24.28 10.39 -8.50
N GLN A 86 -24.94 10.47 -9.67
CA GLN A 86 -24.52 9.80 -10.90
C GLN A 86 -23.81 10.80 -11.81
N SER A 87 -22.57 10.53 -12.19
CA SER A 87 -21.88 11.26 -13.26
C SER A 87 -22.20 10.68 -14.63
N TYR A 88 -21.92 11.46 -15.67
CA TYR A 88 -21.97 11.04 -17.06
C TYR A 88 -20.62 11.27 -17.72
N ARG A 89 -20.30 10.43 -18.70
CA ARG A 89 -19.00 10.43 -19.35
C ARG A 89 -18.83 11.67 -20.22
N TRP A 90 -17.80 12.46 -19.93
CA TRP A 90 -17.37 13.55 -20.78
C TRP A 90 -17.17 13.10 -22.23
N ARG A 91 -17.60 13.95 -23.17
CA ARG A 91 -17.11 13.91 -24.54
C ARG A 91 -15.64 14.30 -24.58
N PRO A 92 -14.75 13.46 -25.15
CA PRO A 92 -13.34 13.78 -25.25
C PRO A 92 -13.04 15.10 -25.95
N ASP A 93 -13.88 15.55 -26.89
CA ASP A 93 -13.72 16.81 -27.62
C ASP A 93 -14.26 18.06 -26.90
N ARG A 94 -14.80 17.93 -25.67
CA ARG A 94 -15.55 19.01 -25.00
C ARG A 94 -15.04 19.43 -23.62
N PHE A 95 -14.20 18.65 -22.95
CA PHE A 95 -13.77 18.97 -21.59
C PHE A 95 -12.68 20.06 -21.52
N GLN A 96 -11.97 20.34 -22.62
CA GLN A 96 -10.79 21.22 -22.65
C GLN A 96 -10.99 22.60 -22.00
N PRO A 97 -12.09 23.36 -22.27
CA PRO A 97 -12.30 24.65 -21.62
C PRO A 97 -12.44 24.57 -20.09
N PHE A 98 -12.99 23.46 -19.58
CA PHE A 98 -13.16 23.22 -18.15
C PHE A 98 -11.82 22.85 -17.50
N LEU A 99 -11.00 22.06 -18.21
CA LEU A 99 -9.62 21.79 -17.81
C LEU A 99 -8.84 23.10 -17.70
N GLU A 100 -8.80 23.92 -18.74
CA GLU A 100 -8.05 25.18 -18.75
C GLU A 100 -8.50 26.14 -17.64
N ARG A 101 -9.81 26.26 -17.40
CA ARG A 101 -10.37 27.01 -16.26
C ARG A 101 -9.77 26.54 -14.94
N ASN A 102 -9.79 25.23 -14.69
CA ASN A 102 -9.31 24.64 -13.46
C ASN A 102 -7.78 24.74 -13.31
N LEU A 103 -7.03 24.53 -14.40
CA LEU A 103 -5.58 24.68 -14.41
C LEU A 103 -5.16 26.11 -14.08
N ALA A 104 -5.88 27.13 -14.56
CA ALA A 104 -5.61 28.52 -14.19
C ALA A 104 -5.75 28.73 -12.67
N LEU A 105 -6.83 28.23 -12.07
CA LEU A 105 -7.06 28.31 -10.62
C LEU A 105 -5.99 27.57 -9.82
N ILE A 106 -5.65 26.35 -10.23
CA ILE A 106 -4.62 25.53 -9.58
C ILE A 106 -3.24 26.19 -9.70
N LYS A 107 -2.89 26.69 -10.89
CA LYS A 107 -1.60 27.36 -11.12
C LYS A 107 -1.45 28.59 -10.24
N GLU A 108 -2.46 29.46 -10.22
CA GLU A 108 -2.46 30.69 -9.44
C GLU A 108 -2.44 30.40 -7.93
N GLY A 109 -3.27 29.46 -7.48
CA GLY A 109 -3.43 29.16 -6.06
C GLY A 109 -2.32 28.31 -5.44
N LEU A 110 -1.76 27.35 -6.20
CA LEU A 110 -0.92 26.28 -5.64
C LEU A 110 0.46 26.14 -6.30
N ALA A 111 0.67 26.67 -7.51
CA ALA A 111 1.92 26.56 -8.27
C ALA A 111 2.49 25.11 -8.31
N PRO A 112 1.74 24.12 -8.82
CA PRO A 112 2.16 22.73 -8.79
C PRO A 112 3.37 22.45 -9.69
N SER A 113 4.16 21.44 -9.31
CA SER A 113 5.31 20.92 -10.06
C SER A 113 5.10 19.47 -10.54
N ALA A 114 3.90 18.92 -10.37
CA ALA A 114 3.41 17.66 -10.96
C ALA A 114 1.87 17.71 -11.08
N SER A 115 1.27 16.76 -11.80
CA SER A 115 -0.19 16.64 -11.90
C SER A 115 -0.64 15.19 -11.92
N PHE A 116 -1.85 14.93 -11.42
CA PHE A 116 -2.51 13.63 -11.54
C PHE A 116 -3.91 13.82 -12.14
N VAL A 117 -4.16 13.26 -13.33
CA VAL A 117 -5.50 13.25 -13.95
C VAL A 117 -6.05 11.84 -13.92
N ASP A 118 -7.15 11.66 -13.22
CA ASP A 118 -7.79 10.38 -12.98
C ASP A 118 -8.35 9.74 -14.26
N VAL A 119 -8.41 8.40 -14.26
CA VAL A 119 -9.03 7.53 -15.28
C VAL A 119 -8.46 7.57 -16.72
N PHE A 120 -7.87 8.67 -17.19
CA PHE A 120 -7.43 8.82 -18.59
C PHE A 120 -6.50 7.68 -19.07
N ALA A 121 -5.57 7.23 -18.23
CA ALA A 121 -4.71 6.10 -18.56
C ALA A 121 -5.28 4.73 -18.14
N ALA A 122 -6.30 4.68 -17.28
CA ALA A 122 -6.94 3.44 -16.85
C ALA A 122 -7.99 2.96 -17.85
N ALA A 123 -8.67 3.88 -18.52
CA ALA A 123 -9.63 3.59 -19.57
C ALA A 123 -8.92 3.40 -20.91
N SER A 124 -9.32 2.39 -21.68
CA SER A 124 -8.94 2.33 -23.09
C SER A 124 -9.61 3.49 -23.85
N PRO A 125 -8.92 4.13 -24.80
CA PRO A 125 -9.56 5.07 -25.71
C PRO A 125 -10.78 4.43 -26.35
N MET A 126 -11.91 5.13 -26.32
CA MET A 126 -13.20 4.59 -26.75
C MET A 126 -13.79 5.36 -27.92
N ASP A 127 -14.55 4.65 -28.74
CA ASP A 127 -15.50 5.28 -29.66
C ASP A 127 -16.62 5.95 -28.87
N PHE A 128 -17.20 7.02 -29.41
CA PHE A 128 -18.36 7.67 -28.81
C PHE A 128 -19.31 8.25 -29.86
N TYR A 129 -20.54 8.53 -29.44
CA TYR A 129 -21.50 9.27 -30.24
C TYR A 129 -21.78 10.62 -29.58
N ASP A 130 -22.06 11.65 -30.38
CA ASP A 130 -22.59 12.91 -29.87
C ASP A 130 -24.13 12.86 -29.77
N ARG A 131 -24.72 13.97 -29.32
CA ARG A 131 -26.17 14.10 -29.14
C ARG A 131 -26.93 14.03 -30.45
N GLU A 132 -26.31 14.49 -31.53
CA GLU A 132 -26.83 14.45 -32.89
C GLU A 132 -26.75 13.05 -33.51
N GLY A 133 -26.05 12.12 -32.85
CA GLY A 133 -25.86 10.74 -33.29
C GLY A 133 -24.68 10.54 -34.23
N ASN A 134 -23.79 11.53 -34.35
CA ASN A 134 -22.55 11.41 -35.12
C ASN A 134 -21.57 10.49 -34.38
N PHE A 135 -20.90 9.63 -35.14
CA PHE A 135 -19.88 8.72 -34.62
C PHE A 135 -18.50 9.38 -34.58
N HIS A 136 -17.78 9.17 -33.49
CA HIS A 136 -16.41 9.60 -33.27
C HIS A 136 -15.51 8.41 -32.91
N PRO A 137 -14.38 8.22 -33.62
CA PRO A 137 -13.51 7.07 -33.41
C PRO A 137 -12.62 7.23 -32.16
N ALA A 138 -12.23 6.10 -31.55
CA ALA A 138 -11.31 6.04 -30.41
C ALA A 138 -9.96 6.76 -30.63
N SER A 139 -9.51 6.90 -31.88
CA SER A 139 -8.33 7.69 -32.21
C SER A 139 -8.47 9.16 -31.86
N GLU A 140 -9.69 9.71 -31.99
CA GLU A 140 -10.00 11.07 -31.56
C GLU A 140 -9.91 11.18 -30.04
N THR A 141 -10.49 10.23 -29.30
CA THR A 141 -10.37 10.15 -27.83
C THR A 141 -8.92 10.17 -27.38
N ARG A 142 -8.07 9.30 -27.96
CA ARG A 142 -6.64 9.23 -27.65
C ARG A 142 -5.94 10.56 -27.90
N GLN A 143 -6.24 11.21 -29.04
CA GLN A 143 -5.67 12.51 -29.37
C GLN A 143 -6.09 13.57 -28.34
N ARG A 144 -7.38 13.68 -28.01
CA ARG A 144 -7.88 14.69 -27.06
C ARG A 144 -7.34 14.51 -25.65
N TRP A 145 -7.25 13.27 -25.17
CA TRP A 145 -6.62 12.99 -23.88
C TRP A 145 -5.12 13.31 -23.90
N GLY A 146 -4.42 13.02 -25.01
CA GLY A 146 -3.02 13.40 -25.18
C GLY A 146 -2.80 14.92 -25.19
N GLU A 147 -3.62 15.65 -25.94
CA GLU A 147 -3.62 17.12 -26.00
C GLU A 147 -3.84 17.74 -24.61
N ALA A 148 -4.71 17.15 -23.79
CA ALA A 148 -4.93 17.59 -22.42
C ALA A 148 -3.64 17.51 -21.56
N PHE A 149 -2.90 16.40 -21.64
CA PHE A 149 -1.61 16.29 -20.94
C PHE A 149 -0.57 17.27 -21.46
N ALA A 150 -0.56 17.56 -22.76
CA ALA A 150 0.28 18.63 -23.31
C ALA A 150 -0.09 20.00 -22.73
N THR A 151 -1.37 20.34 -22.66
CA THR A 151 -1.84 21.59 -22.05
C THR A 151 -1.47 21.69 -20.57
N ILE A 152 -1.62 20.60 -19.80
CA ILE A 152 -1.23 20.58 -18.38
C ILE A 152 0.27 20.83 -18.23
N ARG A 153 1.09 20.12 -19.02
CA ARG A 153 2.55 20.27 -19.02
C ARG A 153 2.96 21.70 -19.34
N GLU A 154 2.39 22.31 -20.39
CA GLU A 154 2.66 23.70 -20.75
C GLU A 154 2.24 24.68 -19.65
N THR A 155 1.05 24.47 -19.06
CA THR A 155 0.51 25.34 -18.02
C THR A 155 1.39 25.34 -16.77
N PHE A 156 1.90 24.17 -16.38
CA PHE A 156 2.75 23.98 -15.20
C PHE A 156 4.25 24.00 -15.52
N GLY A 157 4.66 24.53 -16.68
CA GLY A 157 6.07 24.81 -16.97
C GLY A 157 6.95 23.57 -17.19
N GLY A 158 6.41 22.52 -17.80
CA GLY A 158 7.12 21.27 -18.06
C GLY A 158 6.96 20.21 -16.97
N ALA A 159 6.04 20.41 -16.03
CA ALA A 159 5.80 19.47 -14.93
C ALA A 159 5.42 18.06 -15.44
N PRO A 160 5.91 16.98 -14.81
CA PRO A 160 5.49 15.63 -15.13
C PRO A 160 4.00 15.43 -14.83
N THR A 161 3.37 14.63 -15.69
CA THR A 161 1.96 14.31 -15.68
C THR A 161 1.77 12.82 -15.46
N VAL A 162 0.88 12.46 -14.53
CA VAL A 162 0.57 11.07 -14.20
C VAL A 162 -0.93 10.83 -14.19
N SER A 163 -1.35 9.57 -14.31
CA SER A 163 -2.76 9.17 -14.34
C SER A 163 -2.99 7.84 -13.61
N GLU A 164 -4.22 7.35 -13.61
CA GLU A 164 -4.63 6.11 -12.96
C GLU A 164 -4.22 4.87 -13.79
N ALA A 165 -3.75 3.80 -13.13
CA ALA A 165 -3.47 2.44 -13.63
C ALA A 165 -2.41 2.26 -14.75
N GLY A 166 -2.37 3.16 -15.73
CA GLY A 166 -1.44 3.14 -16.86
C GLY A 166 -1.92 2.26 -18.02
N SER A 167 -1.83 2.81 -19.23
CA SER A 167 -1.97 2.06 -20.49
C SER A 167 -0.97 2.60 -21.52
N ASP A 168 -0.61 1.76 -22.48
CA ASP A 168 0.35 2.10 -23.54
C ASP A 168 -0.18 3.13 -24.54
N ALA A 169 -1.50 3.30 -24.61
CA ALA A 169 -2.19 4.18 -25.56
C ALA A 169 -1.79 5.67 -25.44
N LEU A 170 -1.31 6.11 -24.28
CA LEU A 170 -0.90 7.49 -24.02
C LEU A 170 0.62 7.68 -23.87
N ILE A 171 1.42 6.63 -24.10
CA ILE A 171 2.88 6.75 -24.13
C ILE A 171 3.28 7.77 -25.21
N GLY A 172 4.15 8.70 -24.83
CA GLY A 172 4.55 9.84 -25.67
C GLY A 172 3.75 11.12 -25.41
N TRP A 173 2.57 11.02 -24.80
CA TRP A 173 1.81 12.17 -24.27
C TRP A 173 1.94 12.31 -22.76
N LEU A 174 1.93 11.18 -22.05
CA LEU A 174 1.89 11.06 -20.60
C LEU A 174 3.21 10.49 -20.04
N ASP A 175 3.67 10.99 -18.90
CA ASP A 175 4.96 10.61 -18.31
C ASP A 175 4.89 9.31 -17.48
N GLY A 176 3.73 9.00 -16.90
CA GLY A 176 3.57 7.82 -16.06
C GLY A 176 2.17 7.60 -15.48
N ALA A 177 2.03 6.63 -14.59
CA ALA A 177 0.79 6.32 -13.88
C ALA A 177 1.05 5.54 -12.58
N ASP A 178 0.07 5.46 -11.67
CA ASP A 178 0.11 4.37 -10.68
C ASP A 178 -0.12 3.03 -11.37
N CYS A 179 0.54 1.97 -10.93
CA CYS A 179 0.34 0.61 -11.46
C CYS A 179 -0.90 -0.05 -10.82
N GLN A 180 -1.46 -1.09 -11.44
CA GLN A 180 -2.49 -1.97 -10.84
C GLN A 180 -2.20 -3.46 -11.04
N PHE A 181 -1.45 -4.08 -10.12
CA PHE A 181 -1.30 -5.55 -10.05
C PHE A 181 -2.38 -6.17 -9.17
N LEU A 182 -3.53 -6.46 -9.78
CA LEU A 182 -4.65 -7.17 -9.15
C LEU A 182 -4.32 -8.65 -8.93
N GLN A 183 -4.99 -9.27 -7.94
CA GLN A 183 -4.92 -10.72 -7.74
C GLN A 183 -5.60 -11.47 -8.90
N LEU A 184 -5.15 -12.69 -9.17
CA LEU A 184 -5.93 -13.66 -9.94
C LEU A 184 -6.59 -14.65 -8.99
N GLY A 185 -7.79 -15.10 -9.34
CA GLY A 185 -8.36 -16.29 -8.72
C GLY A 185 -9.66 -16.73 -9.38
N GLU A 186 -10.20 -17.84 -8.90
CA GLU A 186 -11.25 -18.58 -9.61
C GLU A 186 -12.66 -18.04 -9.33
N LYS A 187 -12.83 -17.29 -8.24
CA LYS A 187 -14.13 -16.74 -7.83
C LYS A 187 -14.16 -15.23 -8.01
N PRO A 188 -15.32 -14.66 -8.36
CA PRO A 188 -15.49 -13.22 -8.42
C PRO A 188 -15.30 -12.60 -7.03
N GLN A 189 -14.23 -11.80 -6.88
CA GLN A 189 -13.89 -11.09 -5.65
C GLN A 189 -13.44 -9.65 -5.97
N ARG A 190 -13.59 -8.76 -5.00
CA ARG A 190 -13.20 -7.36 -5.13
C ARG A 190 -11.69 -7.25 -5.37
N TYR A 191 -11.33 -6.47 -6.41
CA TYR A 191 -9.93 -6.26 -6.83
C TYR A 191 -9.19 -7.54 -7.25
N GLN A 192 -9.95 -8.50 -7.78
CA GLN A 192 -9.44 -9.75 -8.33
C GLN A 192 -9.94 -9.94 -9.76
N ASN A 193 -9.03 -10.32 -10.66
CA ASN A 193 -9.38 -10.78 -12.00
C ASN A 193 -9.79 -12.25 -11.93
N VAL A 194 -10.94 -12.59 -12.51
CA VAL A 194 -11.46 -13.96 -12.50
C VAL A 194 -10.88 -14.74 -13.65
N VAL A 195 -9.92 -15.60 -13.35
CA VAL A 195 -9.25 -16.47 -14.33
C VAL A 195 -8.94 -17.80 -13.65
N SER A 196 -9.42 -18.90 -14.22
CA SER A 196 -9.01 -20.24 -13.82
C SER A 196 -7.60 -20.52 -14.34
N CYS A 197 -6.69 -20.87 -13.44
CA CYS A 197 -5.32 -21.25 -13.75
C CYS A 197 -4.81 -22.26 -12.71
N GLU A 198 -3.87 -23.11 -13.10
CA GLU A 198 -3.23 -24.07 -12.16
C GLU A 198 -2.31 -23.33 -11.18
N ASP A 199 -1.56 -22.35 -11.68
CA ASP A 199 -0.68 -21.47 -10.90
C ASP A 199 -0.51 -20.13 -11.63
N TRP A 200 -0.10 -19.10 -10.89
CA TRP A 200 0.24 -17.80 -11.45
C TRP A 200 1.26 -17.05 -10.60
N ALA A 201 2.03 -16.18 -11.24
CA ALA A 201 2.93 -15.25 -10.59
C ALA A 201 2.81 -13.86 -11.22
N ARG A 202 3.28 -12.85 -10.48
CA ARG A 202 3.43 -11.49 -11.02
C ARG A 202 4.61 -11.48 -11.98
N VAL A 203 4.43 -10.86 -13.14
CA VAL A 203 5.44 -10.77 -14.20
C VAL A 203 5.44 -9.34 -14.77
N PRO A 204 6.59 -8.70 -14.95
CA PRO A 204 6.69 -7.29 -15.34
C PRO A 204 6.55 -7.13 -16.87
N TRP A 205 5.45 -7.60 -17.46
CA TRP A 205 5.27 -7.60 -18.93
C TRP A 205 5.21 -6.21 -19.54
N PHE A 206 4.55 -5.27 -18.87
CA PHE A 206 4.50 -3.89 -19.32
C PHE A 206 5.90 -3.26 -19.29
N ASP A 207 6.65 -3.50 -18.22
CA ASP A 207 7.96 -2.92 -17.97
C ASP A 207 9.03 -3.51 -18.89
N ALA A 208 8.91 -4.79 -19.23
CA ALA A 208 9.75 -5.44 -20.24
C ALA A 208 9.74 -4.72 -21.60
N VAL A 209 8.71 -3.92 -21.89
CA VAL A 209 8.57 -3.17 -23.14
C VAL A 209 8.73 -1.65 -22.94
N HIS A 210 8.27 -1.13 -21.80
CA HIS A 210 8.04 0.30 -21.62
C HIS A 210 8.73 0.94 -20.42
N HIS A 211 9.54 0.22 -19.64
CA HIS A 211 10.13 0.73 -18.39
C HIS A 211 10.83 2.09 -18.55
N SER A 212 11.71 2.25 -19.53
CA SER A 212 12.43 3.51 -19.79
C SER A 212 11.58 4.61 -20.45
N ARG A 213 10.33 4.32 -20.83
CA ARG A 213 9.45 5.20 -21.63
C ARG A 213 8.23 5.69 -20.86
N PHE A 214 7.83 5.01 -19.80
CA PHE A 214 6.63 5.30 -19.04
C PHE A 214 6.80 4.92 -17.57
N SER A 215 6.81 5.91 -16.69
CA SER A 215 7.10 5.70 -15.26
C SER A 215 5.88 5.19 -14.51
N LEU A 216 5.84 3.88 -14.25
CA LEU A 216 4.85 3.30 -13.33
C LEU A 216 5.31 3.44 -11.88
N HIS A 217 4.35 3.73 -11.00
CA HIS A 217 4.59 3.93 -9.58
C HIS A 217 3.89 2.84 -8.74
N GLY A 218 4.62 2.28 -7.78
CA GLY A 218 4.15 1.18 -6.95
C GLY A 218 3.72 -0.03 -7.76
N VAL A 219 2.88 -0.88 -7.19
CA VAL A 219 2.25 -2.01 -7.90
C VAL A 219 0.74 -2.05 -7.70
N GLY A 220 0.13 -0.92 -7.31
CA GLY A 220 -1.28 -0.83 -6.94
C GLY A 220 -1.50 0.01 -5.71
N TYR A 221 -2.60 0.77 -5.66
CA TYR A 221 -3.08 1.26 -4.37
C TYR A 221 -3.23 0.09 -3.40
N SER A 222 -2.87 0.30 -2.14
CA SER A 222 -2.68 -0.82 -1.22
C SER A 222 -3.90 -1.74 -1.15
N VAL A 223 -5.11 -1.19 -1.04
CA VAL A 223 -6.35 -1.98 -0.99
C VAL A 223 -6.62 -2.78 -2.27
N ARG A 224 -6.18 -2.29 -3.43
CA ARG A 224 -6.36 -2.95 -4.73
C ARG A 224 -5.36 -4.10 -4.88
N TYR A 225 -4.09 -3.86 -4.57
CA TYR A 225 -3.05 -4.90 -4.60
C TYR A 225 -3.27 -6.00 -3.55
N GLN A 226 -3.74 -5.62 -2.36
CA GLN A 226 -4.09 -6.55 -1.29
C GLN A 226 -5.15 -7.56 -1.76
N GLY A 227 -6.14 -7.12 -2.56
CA GLY A 227 -7.19 -8.01 -3.05
C GLY A 227 -7.99 -8.67 -1.94
N GLY A 228 -8.28 -7.95 -0.85
CA GLY A 228 -8.98 -8.50 0.33
C GLY A 228 -8.09 -9.27 1.31
N ARG A 229 -6.78 -9.40 1.06
CA ARG A 229 -5.80 -10.00 1.98
C ARG A 229 -5.30 -8.97 3.02
N SER A 230 -4.69 -9.43 4.12
CA SER A 230 -4.10 -8.56 5.15
C SER A 230 -3.13 -7.50 4.59
N ARG A 231 -3.23 -6.27 5.11
CA ARG A 231 -2.33 -5.15 4.79
C ARG A 231 -0.91 -5.38 5.32
N ASP A 232 -0.73 -6.05 6.45
CA ASP A 232 0.61 -6.24 7.02
C ASP A 232 1.44 -7.19 6.16
N ARG A 233 0.78 -8.23 5.62
CA ARG A 233 1.45 -9.22 4.77
C ARG A 233 1.47 -8.85 3.29
N ASN A 234 0.48 -8.11 2.80
CA ASN A 234 0.29 -7.85 1.36
C ASN A 234 0.06 -6.37 1.02
N GLY A 235 0.13 -5.46 1.98
CA GLY A 235 -0.07 -4.03 1.78
C GLY A 235 1.19 -3.29 1.33
N ILE A 236 1.09 -1.97 1.19
CA ILE A 236 2.10 -1.13 0.50
C ILE A 236 3.48 -1.12 1.16
N ASN A 237 3.54 -1.47 2.46
CA ASN A 237 4.77 -1.55 3.25
C ASN A 237 5.26 -3.00 3.44
N SER A 238 4.51 -3.98 2.95
CA SER A 238 4.81 -5.40 3.12
C SER A 238 5.92 -5.88 2.19
N ASP A 239 6.53 -7.01 2.54
CA ASP A 239 7.52 -7.67 1.69
C ASP A 239 6.94 -8.13 0.35
N ASP A 240 5.65 -8.54 0.32
CA ASP A 240 4.95 -8.90 -0.93
C ASP A 240 4.99 -7.72 -1.91
N TYR A 241 4.62 -6.53 -1.43
CA TYR A 241 4.54 -5.32 -2.24
C TYR A 241 5.92 -4.79 -2.63
N ILE A 242 6.86 -4.71 -1.68
CA ILE A 242 8.21 -4.21 -1.94
C ILE A 242 8.92 -5.12 -2.95
N SER A 243 8.87 -6.44 -2.76
CA SER A 243 9.48 -7.38 -3.72
C SER A 243 8.85 -7.29 -5.11
N ALA A 244 7.58 -6.92 -5.22
CA ALA A 244 6.92 -6.67 -6.50
C ALA A 244 7.31 -5.33 -7.13
N GLU A 245 7.63 -4.28 -6.37
CA GLU A 245 8.24 -3.06 -6.95
C GLU A 245 9.66 -3.32 -7.45
N LEU A 246 10.43 -4.13 -6.72
CA LEU A 246 11.76 -4.55 -7.19
C LEU A 246 11.67 -5.45 -8.42
N LEU A 247 10.59 -6.22 -8.57
CA LEU A 247 10.33 -7.03 -9.77
C LEU A 247 10.21 -6.18 -11.02
N THR A 248 9.52 -5.06 -10.90
CA THR A 248 9.16 -4.21 -12.04
C THR A 248 10.12 -3.05 -12.24
N GLY A 249 10.87 -2.66 -11.21
CA GLY A 249 11.73 -1.46 -11.20
C GLY A 249 10.96 -0.15 -10.98
N HIS A 250 9.67 -0.23 -10.65
CA HIS A 250 8.81 0.94 -10.48
C HIS A 250 9.28 1.89 -9.39
N ALA A 251 8.92 3.17 -9.53
CA ALA A 251 9.13 4.14 -8.45
C ALA A 251 8.37 3.69 -7.18
N LEU A 252 9.04 3.76 -6.03
CA LEU A 252 8.48 3.32 -4.76
C LEU A 252 7.23 4.13 -4.39
N MET A 253 6.17 3.43 -3.98
CA MET A 253 4.91 4.05 -3.57
C MET A 253 4.70 3.94 -2.05
N THR A 254 4.18 5.01 -1.46
CA THR A 254 3.76 5.06 -0.04
C THR A 254 2.39 5.73 0.04
N ASP A 255 1.60 5.39 1.05
CA ASP A 255 0.35 6.09 1.34
C ASP A 255 0.43 6.84 2.67
N TRP A 256 -0.64 7.55 3.02
CA TRP A 256 -0.71 8.31 4.27
C TRP A 256 -0.43 7.45 5.52
N LEU A 257 -0.84 6.18 5.50
CA LEU A 257 -0.64 5.25 6.62
C LEU A 257 0.81 4.72 6.69
N SER A 258 1.66 4.99 5.70
CA SER A 258 3.09 4.70 5.74
C SER A 258 3.88 5.77 6.50
N MET A 259 3.31 6.96 6.70
CA MET A 259 4.06 8.08 7.28
C MET A 259 4.19 7.94 8.80
N THR A 260 5.37 8.17 9.39
CA THR A 260 6.65 8.51 8.74
C THR A 260 7.54 7.28 8.55
N ARG A 261 7.58 6.41 9.56
CA ARG A 261 8.50 5.27 9.68
C ARG A 261 8.59 4.37 8.45
N GLU A 262 7.47 3.88 7.95
CA GLU A 262 7.47 2.89 6.86
C GLU A 262 7.92 3.50 5.53
N ALA A 263 7.61 4.78 5.30
CA ALA A 263 8.12 5.49 4.13
C ALA A 263 9.66 5.64 4.17
N VAL A 264 10.23 5.98 5.32
CA VAL A 264 11.68 6.06 5.52
C VAL A 264 12.33 4.69 5.38
N ARG A 265 11.75 3.64 5.98
CA ARG A 265 12.21 2.25 5.86
C ARG A 265 12.31 1.84 4.39
N LYS A 266 11.23 2.02 3.64
CA LYS A 266 11.14 1.64 2.24
C LYS A 266 12.13 2.42 1.37
N HIS A 267 12.27 3.72 1.62
CA HIS A 267 13.25 4.57 0.95
C HIS A 267 14.69 4.09 1.22
N TRP A 268 15.06 3.85 2.49
CA TRP A 268 16.41 3.37 2.83
C TRP A 268 16.71 1.99 2.26
N LEU A 269 15.71 1.11 2.20
CA LEU A 269 15.87 -0.24 1.68
C LEU A 269 16.10 -0.28 0.17
N ALA A 270 15.29 0.43 -0.62
CA ALA A 270 15.18 0.16 -2.06
C ALA A 270 15.51 1.34 -2.98
N GLN A 271 15.55 2.59 -2.47
CA GLN A 271 15.62 3.76 -3.34
C GLN A 271 16.88 3.82 -4.20
N ASP A 272 18.04 3.47 -3.65
CA ASP A 272 19.31 3.56 -4.41
C ASP A 272 19.25 2.67 -5.66
N PHE A 273 18.73 1.45 -5.53
CA PHE A 273 18.55 0.53 -6.66
C PHE A 273 17.49 1.05 -7.65
N ILE A 274 16.28 1.39 -7.16
CA ILE A 274 15.19 1.88 -8.02
C ILE A 274 15.60 3.13 -8.80
N ARG A 275 16.28 4.08 -8.14
CA ARG A 275 16.77 5.29 -8.80
C ARG A 275 17.82 4.98 -9.86
N ALA A 276 18.71 4.02 -9.62
CA ALA A 276 19.70 3.61 -10.60
C ALA A 276 19.07 2.94 -11.83
N ARG A 277 17.87 2.35 -11.71
CA ARG A 277 17.15 1.67 -12.81
C ARG A 277 16.05 2.48 -13.48
N GLY A 278 15.66 3.62 -12.95
CA GLY A 278 14.48 4.36 -13.43
C GLY A 278 14.41 4.70 -14.93
N LEU A 279 15.53 4.68 -15.67
CA LEU A 279 15.58 4.87 -17.13
C LEU A 279 16.23 3.69 -17.89
N ASP A 280 16.45 2.58 -17.21
CA ASP A 280 17.03 1.37 -17.79
C ASP A 280 15.93 0.49 -18.42
N ASP A 281 16.32 -0.41 -19.30
CA ASP A 281 15.42 -1.39 -19.93
C ASP A 281 15.64 -2.78 -19.31
N ILE A 282 14.55 -3.53 -19.15
CA ILE A 282 14.63 -4.96 -18.79
C ILE A 282 15.05 -5.74 -20.05
N GLU A 283 16.16 -6.47 -19.95
CA GLU A 283 16.69 -7.31 -21.02
C GLU A 283 16.06 -8.72 -21.01
N ALA A 284 15.85 -9.28 -19.81
CA ALA A 284 15.28 -10.61 -19.67
C ALA A 284 14.53 -10.81 -18.35
N VAL A 285 13.50 -11.66 -18.40
CA VAL A 285 12.82 -12.22 -17.23
C VAL A 285 12.88 -13.74 -17.33
N GLU A 286 13.53 -14.39 -16.35
CA GLU A 286 13.75 -15.83 -16.32
C GLU A 286 13.08 -16.48 -15.10
N TYR A 287 12.69 -17.75 -15.24
CA TYR A 287 12.15 -18.56 -14.15
C TYR A 287 13.16 -19.60 -13.69
N ALA A 288 13.64 -19.47 -12.46
CA ALA A 288 14.66 -20.37 -11.92
C ALA A 288 14.09 -21.79 -11.77
N GLY A 289 14.68 -22.75 -12.48
CA GLY A 289 14.22 -24.14 -12.48
C GLY A 289 12.81 -24.32 -13.07
N GLY A 290 12.33 -23.36 -13.86
CA GLY A 290 10.97 -23.38 -14.43
C GLY A 290 9.86 -23.06 -13.43
N ASP A 291 10.18 -22.65 -12.19
CA ASP A 291 9.19 -22.23 -11.20
C ASP A 291 8.80 -20.76 -11.45
N PRO A 292 7.56 -20.44 -11.85
CA PRO A 292 7.14 -19.08 -12.15
C PRO A 292 7.19 -18.15 -10.93
N ARG A 293 7.28 -18.72 -9.71
CA ARG A 293 7.37 -17.97 -8.46
C ARG A 293 8.81 -17.60 -8.10
N ARG A 294 9.82 -18.09 -8.83
CA ARG A 294 11.24 -17.73 -8.63
C ARG A 294 11.77 -17.00 -9.85
N LEU A 295 11.71 -15.68 -9.81
CA LEU A 295 12.00 -14.83 -10.97
C LEU A 295 13.42 -14.26 -10.89
N ILE A 296 14.05 -14.13 -12.05
CA ILE A 296 15.30 -13.40 -12.26
C ILE A 296 15.03 -12.32 -13.31
N VAL A 297 15.18 -11.06 -12.94
CA VAL A 297 15.10 -9.93 -13.87
C VAL A 297 16.52 -9.46 -14.16
N ARG A 298 16.87 -9.40 -15.44
CA ARG A 298 18.14 -8.83 -15.92
C ARG A 298 17.86 -7.52 -16.62
N TRP A 299 18.64 -6.52 -16.26
CA TRP A 299 18.57 -5.18 -16.82
C TRP A 299 19.69 -4.98 -17.85
N HIS A 300 19.47 -4.11 -18.83
CA HIS A 300 20.44 -3.85 -19.90
C HIS A 300 21.79 -3.33 -19.38
N SER A 301 21.77 -2.58 -18.27
CA SER A 301 22.97 -2.19 -17.51
C SER A 301 23.81 -3.34 -16.94
N GLY A 302 23.28 -4.57 -16.92
CA GLY A 302 23.86 -5.72 -16.23
C GLY A 302 23.38 -5.91 -14.80
N ALA A 303 22.52 -5.04 -14.27
CA ALA A 303 21.90 -5.27 -12.97
C ALA A 303 20.99 -6.50 -12.97
N THR A 304 20.83 -7.08 -11.78
CA THR A 304 20.01 -8.27 -11.59
C THR A 304 19.11 -8.14 -10.37
N VAL A 305 17.92 -8.73 -10.46
CA VAL A 305 16.98 -8.86 -9.35
C VAL A 305 16.48 -10.30 -9.29
N HIS A 306 16.75 -10.98 -8.19
CA HIS A 306 16.23 -12.31 -7.89
C HIS A 306 15.10 -12.18 -6.88
N ILE A 307 13.93 -12.75 -7.17
CA ILE A 307 12.74 -12.65 -6.31
C ILE A 307 12.17 -14.02 -6.04
N ASN A 308 11.96 -14.32 -4.77
CA ASN A 308 11.28 -15.52 -4.34
C ASN A 308 9.84 -15.21 -3.92
N ARG A 309 8.87 -15.78 -4.62
CA ARG A 309 7.44 -15.76 -4.29
C ARG A 309 6.90 -17.17 -4.02
N SER A 310 7.79 -18.17 -3.96
CA SER A 310 7.45 -19.53 -3.58
C SER A 310 7.32 -19.64 -2.06
N ASP A 311 6.67 -20.70 -1.61
CA ASP A 311 6.44 -21.08 -0.22
C ASP A 311 7.67 -21.67 0.49
N SER A 312 8.79 -21.77 -0.21
CA SER A 312 10.05 -22.34 0.31
C SER A 312 11.22 -21.37 0.12
N ASP A 313 12.16 -21.38 1.05
CA ASP A 313 13.39 -20.58 0.96
C ASP A 313 14.16 -20.92 -0.33
N TRP A 314 14.69 -19.90 -1.00
CA TRP A 314 15.51 -20.02 -2.22
C TRP A 314 16.91 -19.45 -1.99
N ILE A 315 17.93 -20.27 -2.23
CA ILE A 315 19.33 -19.85 -2.07
C ILE A 315 19.85 -19.24 -3.37
N VAL A 316 20.28 -17.98 -3.30
CA VAL A 316 20.83 -17.23 -4.43
C VAL A 316 22.12 -16.57 -3.96
N GLU A 317 23.25 -16.92 -4.57
CA GLU A 317 24.55 -16.26 -4.31
C GLU A 317 24.92 -16.20 -2.81
N GLY A 318 24.62 -17.28 -2.07
CA GLY A 318 24.86 -17.39 -0.63
C GLY A 318 23.86 -16.63 0.26
N ARG A 319 22.86 -15.98 -0.32
CA ARG A 319 21.70 -15.38 0.37
C ARG A 319 20.57 -16.39 0.45
N VAL A 320 19.77 -16.35 1.53
CA VAL A 320 18.56 -17.18 1.67
C VAL A 320 17.35 -16.28 1.52
N LEU A 321 16.65 -16.38 0.39
CA LEU A 321 15.46 -15.58 0.10
C LEU A 321 14.22 -16.33 0.61
N PRO A 322 13.51 -15.85 1.66
CA PRO A 322 12.22 -16.44 2.06
C PRO A 322 11.11 -16.11 1.05
N GLU A 323 9.88 -16.60 1.26
CA GLU A 323 8.71 -16.08 0.54
C GLU A 323 8.70 -14.53 0.60
N PHE A 324 8.54 -13.88 -0.54
CA PHE A 324 8.66 -12.43 -0.78
C PHE A 324 10.04 -11.82 -0.50
N GLY A 325 11.07 -12.65 -0.34
CA GLY A 325 12.46 -12.22 -0.29
C GLY A 325 13.00 -11.87 -1.67
N TYR A 326 13.99 -10.98 -1.71
CA TYR A 326 14.67 -10.61 -2.95
C TYR A 326 16.14 -10.28 -2.73
N LEU A 327 16.93 -10.34 -3.82
CA LEU A 327 18.28 -9.82 -3.92
C LEU A 327 18.39 -8.98 -5.20
N ALA A 328 18.60 -7.67 -5.06
CA ALA A 328 18.81 -6.73 -6.14
C ALA A 328 20.27 -6.23 -6.13
N ARG A 329 20.94 -6.22 -7.28
CA ARG A 329 22.35 -5.81 -7.43
C ARG A 329 22.57 -4.97 -8.67
N ASP A 330 23.33 -3.89 -8.48
CA ASP A 330 23.85 -3.01 -9.52
C ASP A 330 25.23 -2.48 -9.12
N GLY A 331 26.29 -3.18 -9.54
CA GLY A 331 27.66 -2.85 -9.12
C GLY A 331 27.81 -2.88 -7.59
N GLU A 332 28.11 -1.72 -6.99
CA GLU A 332 28.25 -1.55 -5.53
C GLU A 332 26.90 -1.32 -4.81
N ILE A 333 25.79 -1.19 -5.55
CA ILE A 333 24.44 -1.09 -4.99
C ILE A 333 23.90 -2.51 -4.77
N GLU A 334 23.54 -2.83 -3.53
CA GLU A 334 22.86 -4.08 -3.15
C GLU A 334 21.63 -3.74 -2.30
N SER A 335 20.54 -4.47 -2.49
CA SER A 335 19.35 -4.39 -1.63
C SER A 335 18.76 -5.78 -1.48
N SER A 336 18.32 -6.15 -0.27
CA SER A 336 17.75 -7.47 -0.03
C SER A 336 16.77 -7.53 1.13
N ILE A 337 15.79 -8.42 0.97
CA ILE A 337 15.01 -9.01 2.06
C ILE A 337 15.38 -10.50 2.07
N GLU A 338 16.04 -10.94 3.14
CA GLU A 338 16.61 -12.28 3.23
C GLU A 338 16.54 -12.84 4.65
N ARG A 339 16.87 -14.12 4.82
CA ARG A 339 16.96 -14.78 6.11
C ARG A 339 18.42 -14.83 6.58
N ILE A 340 18.71 -14.20 7.72
CA ILE A 340 20.03 -14.20 8.36
C ILE A 340 19.88 -14.78 9.77
N GLY A 341 20.58 -15.89 10.05
CA GLY A 341 20.50 -16.54 11.37
C GLY A 341 19.09 -16.99 11.75
N GLY A 342 18.27 -17.38 10.77
CA GLY A 342 16.88 -17.82 10.98
C GLY A 342 15.83 -16.70 10.93
N VAL A 343 16.24 -15.44 11.03
CA VAL A 343 15.36 -14.27 11.09
C VAL A 343 15.29 -13.57 9.73
N ILE A 344 14.09 -13.14 9.30
CA ILE A 344 13.94 -12.31 8.11
C ILE A 344 14.42 -10.89 8.44
N ALA A 345 15.32 -10.36 7.61
CA ALA A 345 15.97 -9.07 7.81
C ALA A 345 15.98 -8.27 6.50
N GLU A 346 16.21 -6.96 6.62
CA GLU A 346 16.46 -6.10 5.48
C GLU A 346 17.87 -5.53 5.54
N ARG A 347 18.48 -5.38 4.36
CA ARG A 347 19.67 -4.55 4.21
C ARG A 347 19.77 -3.95 2.83
N SER A 348 20.46 -2.83 2.75
CA SER A 348 20.94 -2.27 1.49
C SER A 348 22.29 -1.59 1.68
N SER A 349 23.03 -1.45 0.59
CA SER A 349 24.31 -0.76 0.54
C SER A 349 24.45 -0.03 -0.78
N ALA A 350 25.13 1.11 -0.75
CA ALA A 350 25.56 1.88 -1.91
C ALA A 350 26.86 2.61 -1.54
N PRO A 351 27.60 3.21 -2.49
CA PRO A 351 28.85 3.89 -2.16
C PRO A 351 28.70 4.90 -0.99
N GLY A 352 29.49 4.65 0.07
CA GLY A 352 29.51 5.48 1.28
C GLY A 352 28.31 5.36 2.21
N ARG A 353 27.37 4.43 1.99
CA ARG A 353 26.19 4.27 2.86
C ARG A 353 25.68 2.84 2.95
N PHE A 354 25.00 2.52 4.05
CA PHE A 354 24.32 1.24 4.24
C PHE A 354 23.06 1.41 5.10
N TYR A 355 22.14 0.46 4.98
CA TYR A 355 20.97 0.32 5.84
C TYR A 355 20.86 -1.13 6.32
N VAL A 356 20.50 -1.30 7.58
CA VAL A 356 20.20 -2.60 8.17
C VAL A 356 18.94 -2.52 9.03
N ASN A 357 18.14 -3.57 9.02
CA ASN A 357 16.95 -3.70 9.87
C ASN A 357 16.80 -5.14 10.34
N GLY A 358 17.04 -5.34 11.64
CA GLY A 358 16.85 -6.64 12.30
C GLY A 358 15.39 -6.96 12.67
N ARG A 359 14.45 -6.07 12.32
CA ARG A 359 12.99 -6.20 12.51
C ARG A 359 12.56 -6.49 13.95
N GLY A 360 13.32 -6.01 14.93
CA GLY A 360 13.05 -6.22 16.36
C GLY A 360 11.92 -5.36 16.93
N PHE A 361 11.45 -4.35 16.21
CA PHE A 361 10.40 -3.44 16.65
C PHE A 361 9.15 -3.54 15.78
N ASP A 362 8.00 -3.66 16.43
CA ASP A 362 6.66 -3.64 15.82
C ASP A 362 5.91 -2.38 16.28
N PRO A 363 5.65 -1.40 15.39
CA PRO A 363 4.93 -0.17 15.76
C PRO A 363 3.46 -0.41 16.10
N ALA A 364 2.89 -1.54 15.69
CA ALA A 364 1.50 -1.90 15.93
C ALA A 364 1.42 -3.38 16.35
N PRO A 365 1.83 -3.70 17.59
CA PRO A 365 1.98 -5.07 18.04
C PRO A 365 0.66 -5.84 17.92
N GLU A 366 0.78 -7.06 17.40
CA GLU A 366 -0.31 -8.01 17.39
C GLU A 366 -0.69 -8.40 18.83
N LEU A 367 -1.98 -8.35 19.14
CA LEU A 367 -2.50 -8.93 20.37
C LEU A 367 -2.59 -10.44 20.20
N GLY A 368 -2.09 -11.19 21.16
CA GLY A 368 -2.21 -12.66 21.24
C GLY A 368 -3.64 -13.12 21.54
N ILE A 369 -4.61 -12.64 20.77
CA ILE A 369 -6.02 -12.98 20.85
C ILE A 369 -6.42 -13.57 19.50
N GLU A 370 -6.90 -14.80 19.48
CA GLU A 370 -7.31 -15.49 18.26
C GLU A 370 -8.81 -15.80 18.30
N PRO A 371 -9.64 -15.23 17.39
CA PRO A 371 -11.04 -15.58 17.27
C PRO A 371 -11.25 -16.86 16.47
N ARG A 372 -12.15 -17.74 16.93
CA ARG A 372 -12.57 -18.95 16.24
C ARG A 372 -14.08 -19.15 16.39
N ALA A 373 -14.78 -19.43 15.29
CA ALA A 373 -16.18 -19.81 15.37
C ALA A 373 -16.29 -21.19 16.02
N ARG A 374 -17.03 -21.27 17.13
CA ARG A 374 -17.27 -22.53 17.84
C ARG A 374 -18.47 -23.27 17.25
N ALA A 375 -19.58 -22.55 17.06
CA ALA A 375 -20.83 -23.12 16.58
C ALA A 375 -21.77 -22.06 16.02
N VAL A 376 -22.69 -22.53 15.18
CA VAL A 376 -23.94 -21.82 14.85
C VAL A 376 -25.10 -22.65 15.37
N GLU A 377 -25.98 -22.04 16.16
CA GLU A 377 -27.20 -22.65 16.67
C GLU A 377 -28.40 -22.06 15.94
N TYR A 378 -29.07 -22.85 15.09
CA TYR A 378 -30.28 -22.42 14.40
C TYR A 378 -31.48 -22.44 15.36
N LEU A 379 -32.16 -21.30 15.50
CA LEU A 379 -33.28 -21.12 16.43
C LEU A 379 -34.65 -21.23 15.74
N GLY A 380 -34.68 -21.39 14.42
CA GLY A 380 -35.90 -21.43 13.62
C GLY A 380 -36.14 -20.16 12.83
N GLY A 381 -36.89 -20.27 11.74
CA GLY A 381 -37.14 -19.15 10.83
C GLY A 381 -35.83 -18.59 10.27
N ARG A 382 -35.55 -17.32 10.58
CA ARG A 382 -34.34 -16.60 10.17
C ARG A 382 -33.35 -16.38 11.32
N ASP A 383 -33.66 -16.92 12.51
CA ASP A 383 -32.91 -16.63 13.73
C ASP A 383 -31.87 -17.71 14.03
N PHE A 384 -30.71 -17.28 14.51
CA PHE A 384 -29.61 -18.15 14.90
C PHE A 384 -28.71 -17.47 15.94
N LYS A 385 -27.82 -18.23 16.57
CA LYS A 385 -26.71 -17.72 17.38
C LYS A 385 -25.39 -18.05 16.70
N LEU A 386 -24.44 -17.11 16.74
CA LEU A 386 -23.05 -17.35 16.34
C LEU A 386 -22.18 -17.31 17.60
N ILE A 387 -21.67 -18.48 17.99
CA ILE A 387 -20.84 -18.62 19.19
C ILE A 387 -19.37 -18.56 18.77
N VAL A 388 -18.62 -17.63 19.35
CA VAL A 388 -17.21 -17.39 19.02
C VAL A 388 -16.37 -17.58 20.27
N ASP A 389 -15.34 -18.41 20.18
CA ASP A 389 -14.30 -18.55 21.19
C ASP A 389 -13.12 -17.64 20.82
N TRP A 390 -12.62 -16.89 21.81
CA TRP A 390 -11.48 -16.00 21.71
C TRP A 390 -10.38 -16.56 22.60
N ARG A 391 -9.32 -17.08 22.00
CA ARG A 391 -8.15 -17.55 22.74
C ARG A 391 -7.23 -16.36 23.00
N ALA A 392 -7.26 -15.83 24.22
CA ALA A 392 -6.46 -14.71 24.68
C ALA A 392 -5.27 -15.18 25.52
N GLU A 393 -4.05 -14.94 25.03
CA GLU A 393 -2.81 -15.10 25.78
C GLU A 393 -2.63 -13.95 26.77
N ASP A 394 -2.99 -12.73 26.35
CA ASP A 394 -2.96 -11.50 27.15
C ASP A 394 -4.27 -10.70 27.03
N SER A 395 -4.53 -9.86 28.03
CA SER A 395 -5.64 -8.89 28.03
C SER A 395 -5.39 -7.73 27.07
N THR A 396 -6.46 -7.05 26.64
CA THR A 396 -6.33 -5.82 25.83
C THR A 396 -5.92 -4.61 26.68
N PRO A 397 -5.22 -3.61 26.10
CA PRO A 397 -4.78 -2.41 26.84
C PRO A 397 -5.93 -1.47 27.21
N GLU A 398 -7.06 -1.58 26.52
CA GLU A 398 -8.29 -0.83 26.77
C GLU A 398 -9.51 -1.70 26.47
N GLU A 399 -10.69 -1.29 26.90
CA GLU A 399 -11.92 -2.03 26.65
C GLU A 399 -12.35 -1.90 25.17
N LEU A 400 -12.43 -3.04 24.49
CA LEU A 400 -12.80 -3.16 23.08
C LEU A 400 -14.15 -3.86 22.94
N ARG A 401 -14.84 -3.61 21.82
CA ARG A 401 -16.09 -4.28 21.47
C ARG A 401 -15.88 -5.26 20.33
N VAL A 402 -16.70 -6.30 20.31
CA VAL A 402 -16.76 -7.26 19.20
C VAL A 402 -17.56 -6.64 18.06
N PHE A 403 -17.06 -6.76 16.84
CA PHE A 403 -17.85 -6.59 15.64
C PHE A 403 -17.89 -7.91 14.85
N THR A 404 -18.94 -8.13 14.10
CA THR A 404 -19.07 -9.28 13.20
C THR A 404 -19.69 -8.82 11.89
N HIS A 405 -19.16 -9.32 10.80
CA HIS A 405 -19.56 -9.03 9.43
C HIS A 405 -19.93 -10.35 8.75
N ILE A 406 -21.13 -10.46 8.20
CA ILE A 406 -21.61 -11.66 7.52
C ILE A 406 -22.05 -11.26 6.12
N TYR A 407 -21.26 -11.59 5.10
CA TYR A 407 -21.47 -11.10 3.73
C TYR A 407 -21.25 -12.18 2.69
N GLN A 408 -22.03 -12.15 1.61
CA GLN A 408 -21.71 -12.94 0.43
C GLN A 408 -20.36 -12.48 -0.16
N PRO A 409 -19.58 -13.39 -0.77
CA PRO A 409 -18.38 -13.00 -1.51
C PRO A 409 -18.68 -11.88 -2.51
N GLN A 410 -18.02 -10.74 -2.35
CA GLN A 410 -18.34 -9.52 -3.10
C GLN A 410 -17.52 -9.43 -4.38
N VAL A 411 -18.19 -9.23 -5.51
CA VAL A 411 -17.55 -8.91 -6.79
C VAL A 411 -17.34 -7.41 -7.00
N SER A 412 -18.18 -6.60 -6.34
CA SER A 412 -18.26 -5.17 -6.56
C SER A 412 -18.32 -4.44 -5.22
N ARG A 413 -17.70 -3.26 -5.16
CA ARG A 413 -17.85 -2.34 -4.03
C ARG A 413 -19.27 -1.77 -3.94
N LEU A 414 -20.05 -1.84 -5.02
CA LEU A 414 -21.34 -1.17 -5.16
C LEU A 414 -22.50 -1.92 -4.48
N TYR A 415 -22.37 -3.23 -4.28
CA TYR A 415 -23.43 -4.07 -3.72
C TYR A 415 -22.84 -5.00 -2.68
N THR A 416 -23.31 -4.84 -1.44
CA THR A 416 -22.99 -5.73 -0.34
C THR A 416 -24.26 -6.44 0.07
N THR A 417 -24.31 -7.76 -0.10
CA THR A 417 -25.41 -8.58 0.41
C THR A 417 -24.96 -9.21 1.72
N GLY A 418 -25.50 -8.75 2.82
CA GLY A 418 -25.23 -9.28 4.16
C GLY A 418 -25.49 -8.25 5.25
N TRP A 419 -25.00 -8.51 6.46
CA TRP A 419 -25.30 -7.70 7.64
C TRP A 419 -24.17 -7.66 8.66
N ASP A 420 -24.26 -6.66 9.53
CA ASP A 420 -23.37 -6.45 10.65
C ASP A 420 -24.00 -6.90 11.96
N SER A 421 -23.15 -7.35 12.87
CA SER A 421 -23.49 -7.62 14.26
C SER A 421 -22.30 -7.36 15.17
N GLY A 422 -22.39 -7.78 16.41
CA GLY A 422 -21.40 -7.59 17.46
C GLY A 422 -22.03 -7.02 18.71
N GLY A 423 -21.20 -6.79 19.72
CA GLY A 423 -21.68 -6.37 21.01
C GLY A 423 -20.56 -6.14 21.99
N THR A 424 -20.96 -5.72 23.19
CA THR A 424 -20.06 -5.66 24.34
C THR A 424 -19.95 -7.06 24.93
N PRO A 425 -18.75 -7.65 25.02
CA PRO A 425 -18.60 -8.93 25.70
C PRO A 425 -18.93 -8.82 27.19
N GLU A 426 -19.48 -9.87 27.79
CA GLU A 426 -19.87 -9.85 29.21
C GLU A 426 -18.68 -9.61 30.14
N THR A 427 -17.56 -10.28 29.85
CA THR A 427 -16.28 -10.00 30.49
C THR A 427 -15.56 -8.92 29.69
N PRO A 428 -15.16 -7.79 30.31
CA PRO A 428 -14.38 -6.75 29.63
C PRO A 428 -13.10 -7.32 29.02
N THR A 429 -12.74 -6.86 27.82
CA THR A 429 -11.55 -7.38 27.09
C THR A 429 -10.23 -7.13 27.83
N THR A 430 -10.20 -6.16 28.73
CA THR A 430 -9.08 -5.86 29.65
C THR A 430 -8.88 -6.93 30.74
N GLN A 431 -9.79 -7.88 30.85
CA GLN A 431 -9.74 -9.00 31.80
C GLN A 431 -9.69 -10.35 31.09
N TRP A 432 -9.56 -10.37 29.75
CA TRP A 432 -9.52 -11.60 28.99
C TRP A 432 -8.22 -12.36 29.25
N GLN A 433 -8.36 -13.65 29.55
CA GLN A 433 -7.26 -14.59 29.70
C GLN A 433 -7.78 -16.01 29.44
N GLY A 434 -7.05 -16.80 28.66
CA GLY A 434 -7.49 -18.15 28.27
C GLY A 434 -8.56 -18.10 27.17
N VAL A 435 -9.60 -18.93 27.28
CA VAL A 435 -10.67 -18.98 26.26
C VAL A 435 -11.89 -18.19 26.78
N MET A 436 -12.25 -17.14 26.05
CA MET A 436 -13.44 -16.33 26.30
C MET A 436 -14.50 -16.65 25.24
N THR A 437 -15.75 -16.83 25.63
CA THR A 437 -16.83 -17.12 24.68
C THR A 437 -17.78 -15.93 24.56
N THR A 438 -18.15 -15.55 23.34
CA THR A 438 -19.15 -14.51 23.05
C THR A 438 -20.25 -15.05 22.13
N GLY A 439 -21.38 -14.36 22.08
CA GLY A 439 -22.47 -14.65 21.14
C GLY A 439 -23.45 -15.74 21.58
N ALA A 440 -23.21 -16.40 22.72
CA ALA A 440 -24.13 -17.39 23.31
C ALA A 440 -25.50 -16.79 23.67
N ASP A 441 -25.53 -15.50 24.02
CA ASP A 441 -26.76 -14.76 24.38
C ASP A 441 -27.17 -13.75 23.30
N TRP A 442 -26.55 -13.79 22.12
CA TRP A 442 -26.85 -12.89 21.01
C TRP A 442 -27.66 -13.63 19.96
N VAL A 443 -28.94 -13.28 19.84
CA VAL A 443 -29.79 -13.76 18.75
C VAL A 443 -29.57 -12.88 17.53
N LEU A 444 -29.17 -13.50 16.42
CA LEU A 444 -28.96 -12.90 15.12
C LEU A 444 -30.09 -13.31 14.19
N THR A 445 -30.51 -12.41 13.32
CA THR A 445 -31.55 -12.68 12.31
C THR A 445 -30.98 -12.43 10.93
N VAL A 446 -31.14 -13.40 10.01
CA VAL A 446 -30.84 -13.20 8.58
C VAL A 446 -31.85 -12.18 8.03
N PRO A 447 -31.43 -11.01 7.52
CA PRO A 447 -32.34 -9.98 7.02
C PRO A 447 -33.18 -10.47 5.84
N GLU A 448 -34.41 -9.95 5.67
CA GLU A 448 -35.36 -10.43 4.66
C GLU A 448 -34.81 -10.36 3.23
N GLU A 449 -34.06 -9.31 2.95
CA GLU A 449 -33.36 -9.03 1.69
C GLU A 449 -32.19 -9.97 1.40
N CYS A 450 -31.70 -10.72 2.41
CA CYS A 450 -30.64 -11.70 2.24
C CYS A 450 -31.24 -13.06 1.84
N PRO A 451 -30.94 -13.57 0.63
CA PRO A 451 -31.42 -14.87 0.17
C PRO A 451 -30.70 -16.04 0.86
N ALA A 452 -31.17 -17.27 0.61
CA ALA A 452 -30.39 -18.46 0.94
C ALA A 452 -29.08 -18.50 0.13
N GLY A 453 -28.01 -19.03 0.73
CA GLY A 453 -26.69 -19.06 0.13
C GLY A 453 -25.55 -19.11 1.15
N GLU A 454 -24.34 -18.88 0.66
CA GLU A 454 -23.10 -18.86 1.46
C GLU A 454 -22.72 -17.42 1.82
N TYR A 455 -22.38 -17.19 3.08
CA TYR A 455 -21.92 -15.91 3.61
C TYR A 455 -20.62 -16.11 4.38
N GLU A 456 -19.56 -15.41 4.03
CA GLU A 456 -18.34 -15.41 4.83
C GLU A 456 -18.55 -14.65 6.14
N ILE A 457 -18.06 -15.22 7.24
CA ILE A 457 -18.15 -14.65 8.58
C ILE A 457 -16.78 -14.09 8.95
N PHE A 458 -16.75 -12.79 9.21
CA PHE A 458 -15.58 -12.10 9.75
C PHE A 458 -15.89 -11.50 11.12
N THR A 459 -14.91 -11.52 12.02
CA THR A 459 -15.03 -10.89 13.34
C THR A 459 -13.78 -10.12 13.70
N GLY A 460 -13.84 -9.33 14.76
CA GLY A 460 -12.68 -8.67 15.33
C GLY A 460 -13.06 -7.77 16.51
N LEU A 461 -12.05 -7.07 17.03
CA LEU A 461 -12.21 -6.14 18.13
C LEU A 461 -12.00 -4.70 17.64
N TYR A 462 -12.82 -3.77 18.12
CA TYR A 462 -12.66 -2.35 17.81
C TYR A 462 -12.88 -1.46 19.04
N ASN A 463 -12.20 -0.32 19.05
CA ASN A 463 -12.38 0.71 20.05
C ASN A 463 -13.61 1.56 19.68
N PRO A 464 -14.64 1.63 20.54
CA PRO A 464 -15.87 2.35 20.22
C PRO A 464 -15.70 3.88 20.15
N ARG A 465 -14.62 4.43 20.73
CA ARG A 465 -14.36 5.88 20.79
C ARG A 465 -13.79 6.43 19.50
N ASN A 466 -12.81 5.74 18.92
CA ASN A 466 -12.11 6.18 17.71
C ASN A 466 -12.34 5.25 16.50
N ARG A 467 -13.12 4.18 16.68
CA ARG A 467 -13.44 3.16 15.66
C ARG A 467 -12.23 2.36 15.16
N ALA A 468 -11.06 2.51 15.78
CA ALA A 468 -9.87 1.75 15.42
C ALA A 468 -10.06 0.27 15.72
N ARG A 469 -9.64 -0.60 14.79
CA ARG A 469 -9.69 -2.05 14.95
C ARG A 469 -8.35 -2.57 15.47
N ALA A 470 -8.40 -3.51 16.40
CA ALA A 470 -7.20 -4.13 16.95
C ALA A 470 -6.60 -5.15 15.98
N ARG A 471 -5.27 -5.24 15.99
CA ARG A 471 -4.53 -6.31 15.31
C ARG A 471 -4.48 -7.53 16.22
N LEU A 472 -5.04 -8.63 15.73
CA LEU A 472 -5.19 -9.93 16.38
C LEU A 472 -4.46 -11.01 15.58
N THR A 473 -4.31 -12.20 16.17
CA THR A 473 -3.82 -13.41 15.48
C THR A 473 -4.97 -14.10 14.74
N GLY A 474 -4.77 -14.51 13.47
CA GLY A 474 -5.75 -15.33 12.72
C GLY A 474 -5.73 -15.13 11.20
N ASP A 475 -6.77 -15.62 10.52
CA ASP A 475 -6.99 -15.45 9.06
C ASP A 475 -7.52 -14.05 8.73
N GLU A 476 -6.65 -13.04 8.66
CA GLU A 476 -7.05 -11.67 8.37
C GLU A 476 -7.40 -11.43 6.89
N ALA A 477 -8.65 -11.06 6.64
CA ALA A 477 -9.22 -10.64 5.35
C ALA A 477 -9.44 -9.12 5.26
N ALA A 478 -8.33 -8.39 5.26
CA ALA A 478 -8.22 -6.93 5.17
C ALA A 478 -8.94 -6.14 6.28
N ASP A 479 -8.39 -4.98 6.64
CA ASP A 479 -8.99 -4.05 7.60
C ASP A 479 -9.28 -4.71 8.98
N ARG A 480 -8.36 -5.57 9.45
CA ARG A 480 -8.42 -6.25 10.76
C ARG A 480 -9.68 -7.08 10.98
N ARG A 481 -10.20 -7.66 9.90
CA ARG A 481 -11.33 -8.59 9.91
C ARG A 481 -10.78 -10.00 9.82
N TYR A 482 -11.15 -10.86 10.76
CA TYR A 482 -10.63 -12.21 10.85
C TYR A 482 -11.71 -13.19 10.41
N ARG A 483 -11.43 -13.96 9.35
CA ARG A 483 -12.35 -14.99 8.86
C ARG A 483 -12.41 -16.11 9.90
N ILE A 484 -13.64 -16.46 10.29
CA ILE A 484 -13.87 -17.53 11.27
C ILE A 484 -14.76 -18.65 10.71
N GLY A 485 -15.22 -18.53 9.46
CA GLY A 485 -15.95 -19.57 8.74
C GLY A 485 -16.91 -18.98 7.71
N THR A 486 -17.79 -19.84 7.20
CA THR A 486 -18.88 -19.53 6.29
C THR A 486 -20.20 -19.97 6.90
N LEU A 487 -21.17 -19.06 6.91
CA LEU A 487 -22.56 -19.34 7.24
C LEU A 487 -23.26 -19.87 5.99
N ILE A 488 -23.87 -21.05 6.10
CA ILE A 488 -24.63 -21.67 5.03
C ILE A 488 -26.10 -21.59 5.40
N VAL A 489 -26.83 -20.78 4.65
CA VAL A 489 -28.27 -20.53 4.82
C VAL A 489 -29.02 -21.37 3.80
N GLU A 490 -29.80 -22.34 4.28
CA GLU A 490 -30.51 -23.31 3.43
C GLU A 490 -32.01 -23.00 3.45
N ALA A 491 -32.62 -22.90 2.26
CA ALA A 491 -34.05 -22.69 2.12
C ALA A 491 -34.74 -23.81 1.34
N ALA A 492 -35.99 -24.10 1.72
CA ALA A 492 -36.88 -24.99 0.99
C ALA A 492 -38.26 -24.34 0.87
N ALA A 493 -38.79 -24.31 -0.36
CA ALA A 493 -40.05 -23.64 -0.70
C ALA A 493 -40.11 -22.17 -0.25
N GLY A 494 -39.00 -21.43 -0.41
CA GLY A 494 -38.91 -20.00 -0.09
C GLY A 494 -38.74 -19.66 1.40
N ALA A 495 -38.76 -20.65 2.29
CA ALA A 495 -38.51 -20.45 3.72
C ALA A 495 -37.14 -21.02 4.12
N ILE A 496 -36.37 -20.28 4.93
CA ILE A 496 -35.14 -20.78 5.55
C ILE A 496 -35.51 -21.95 6.46
N ARG A 497 -34.81 -23.08 6.30
CA ARG A 497 -35.04 -24.32 7.05
C ARG A 497 -33.89 -24.70 7.94
N ASN A 498 -32.70 -24.17 7.67
CA ASN A 498 -31.50 -24.48 8.40
C ASN A 498 -30.47 -23.37 8.20
N ILE A 499 -29.64 -23.16 9.21
CA ILE A 499 -28.48 -22.28 9.18
C ILE A 499 -27.34 -23.04 9.85
N ARG A 500 -26.25 -23.26 9.14
CA ARG A 500 -25.10 -24.02 9.67
C ARG A 500 -23.77 -23.33 9.40
N LEU A 501 -22.77 -23.72 10.17
CA LEU A 501 -21.40 -23.23 10.07
C LEU A 501 -20.54 -24.22 9.28
N ASP A 502 -19.71 -23.70 8.38
CA ASP A 502 -18.58 -24.39 7.77
C ASP A 502 -17.30 -23.62 8.08
N VAL A 503 -16.30 -24.28 8.66
CA VAL A 503 -15.00 -23.66 9.00
C VAL A 503 -13.86 -24.16 8.11
N SER A 504 -14.16 -24.96 7.09
CA SER A 504 -13.15 -25.61 6.23
C SER A 504 -12.31 -24.63 5.41
N ASN A 505 -12.79 -23.40 5.21
CA ASN A 505 -12.10 -22.35 4.46
C ASN A 505 -11.22 -21.43 5.32
N VAL A 506 -11.22 -21.59 6.65
CA VAL A 506 -10.42 -20.75 7.57
C VAL A 506 -8.95 -21.18 7.48
N GLN A 507 -8.08 -20.23 7.18
CA GLN A 507 -6.64 -20.48 7.09
C GLN A 507 -5.95 -20.34 8.45
N PRO A 508 -4.84 -21.06 8.71
CA PRO A 508 -4.01 -20.78 9.87
C PRO A 508 -3.36 -19.39 9.76
N PRO A 509 -3.03 -18.73 10.89
CA PRO A 509 -2.29 -17.49 10.86
C PRO A 509 -0.92 -17.68 10.17
N PRO A 510 -0.49 -16.74 9.34
CA PRO A 510 0.82 -16.83 8.70
C PRO A 510 1.95 -16.70 9.72
N ALA A 511 3.12 -17.26 9.40
CA ALA A 511 4.31 -17.05 10.21
C ALA A 511 4.70 -15.57 10.27
N SER A 512 5.12 -15.11 11.45
CA SER A 512 5.59 -13.73 11.62
C SER A 512 6.83 -13.47 10.78
N ARG A 513 6.87 -12.28 10.19
CA ARG A 513 8.02 -11.78 9.41
C ARG A 513 8.89 -10.79 10.19
N LEU A 514 8.58 -10.62 11.48
CA LEU A 514 9.32 -9.78 12.43
C LEU A 514 10.24 -10.64 13.31
N ASN A 515 11.04 -9.97 14.13
CA ASN A 515 11.95 -10.56 15.11
C ASN A 515 11.46 -10.25 16.53
N PRO A 516 10.34 -10.83 17.00
CA PRO A 516 9.78 -10.50 18.31
C PRO A 516 10.71 -10.87 19.47
N ALA A 517 11.58 -11.87 19.27
CA ALA A 517 12.61 -12.25 20.23
C ALA A 517 13.77 -11.24 20.32
N LYS A 518 13.81 -10.21 19.46
CA LYS A 518 14.85 -9.19 19.36
C LYS A 518 16.26 -9.78 19.30
N THR A 519 16.39 -10.91 18.61
CA THR A 519 17.68 -11.60 18.47
C THR A 519 18.61 -10.74 17.61
N PRO A 520 19.80 -10.32 18.10
CA PRO A 520 20.69 -9.47 17.32
C PRO A 520 21.23 -10.18 16.08
N ILE A 521 20.95 -9.63 14.90
CA ILE A 521 21.39 -10.14 13.60
C ILE A 521 22.73 -9.52 13.24
N ASP A 522 23.66 -10.33 12.74
CA ASP A 522 24.97 -9.86 12.25
C ASP A 522 24.94 -9.65 10.74
N PHE A 523 24.97 -8.38 10.32
CA PHE A 523 24.92 -7.98 8.91
C PHE A 523 26.31 -7.90 8.24
N GLY A 524 27.39 -8.07 9.01
CA GLY A 524 28.76 -7.89 8.53
C GLY A 524 29.40 -6.60 9.07
N GLU A 525 28.79 -5.45 8.85
CA GLU A 525 29.24 -4.13 9.32
C GLU A 525 28.67 -3.78 10.70
N CYS A 526 27.47 -4.29 10.97
CA CYS A 526 26.68 -3.98 12.16
C CYS A 526 26.01 -5.24 12.69
N ARG A 527 25.99 -5.43 14.01
CA ARG A 527 25.14 -6.42 14.68
C ARG A 527 24.08 -5.73 15.54
N THR A 528 22.81 -5.94 15.22
CA THR A 528 21.66 -5.30 15.88
C THR A 528 20.36 -6.05 15.61
N HIS A 529 19.36 -5.87 16.47
CA HIS A 529 17.96 -6.21 16.16
C HIS A 529 17.15 -4.98 15.70
N GLY A 530 17.68 -3.78 15.90
CA GLY A 530 17.06 -2.51 15.50
C GLY A 530 17.26 -2.19 14.01
N ALA A 531 16.94 -0.95 13.65
CA ALA A 531 17.03 -0.46 12.29
C ALA A 531 17.77 0.87 12.23
N LEU A 532 18.77 0.98 11.35
CA LEU A 532 19.57 2.20 11.19
C LEU A 532 20.17 2.31 9.79
N ARG A 533 20.37 3.55 9.34
CA ARG A 533 21.17 3.91 8.17
C ARG A 533 22.51 4.48 8.63
N GLY A 534 23.60 4.03 8.02
CA GLY A 534 24.93 4.60 8.18
C GLY A 534 25.39 5.31 6.91
N GLU A 535 25.96 6.50 7.04
CA GLU A 535 26.47 7.33 5.93
C GLU A 535 27.84 7.92 6.27
N VAL A 536 28.81 7.77 5.39
CA VAL A 536 30.12 8.39 5.51
C VAL A 536 30.06 9.77 4.86
N LYS A 537 30.18 10.83 5.67
CA LYS A 537 30.12 12.22 5.22
C LYS A 537 31.23 13.03 5.87
N ASP A 538 32.00 13.75 5.06
CA ASP A 538 33.09 14.63 5.51
C ASP A 538 34.10 13.94 6.46
N GLY A 539 34.37 12.66 6.24
CA GLY A 539 35.28 11.84 7.06
C GLY A 539 34.70 11.33 8.38
N ALA A 540 33.45 11.65 8.69
CA ALA A 540 32.70 11.15 9.83
C ALA A 540 31.65 10.11 9.40
N LEU A 541 31.27 9.23 10.33
CA LEU A 541 30.16 8.28 10.12
C LEU A 541 28.91 8.85 10.82
N ILE A 542 27.84 9.07 10.05
CA ILE A 542 26.53 9.46 10.56
C ILE A 542 25.65 8.23 10.64
N LEU A 543 25.09 7.95 11.81
CA LEU A 543 24.13 6.88 12.03
C LEU A 543 22.76 7.45 12.36
N THR A 544 21.75 7.11 11.57
CA THR A 544 20.39 7.58 11.73
C THR A 544 19.51 6.37 12.06
N PRO A 545 18.94 6.26 13.28
CA PRO A 545 17.97 5.20 13.57
C PRO A 545 16.70 5.41 12.73
N LEU A 546 16.03 4.32 12.40
CA LEU A 546 14.73 4.41 11.74
C LEU A 546 13.72 5.10 12.68
N PRO A 547 12.98 6.13 12.25
CA PRO A 547 12.18 6.97 13.12
C PRO A 547 11.01 6.21 13.77
N ASP A 548 10.49 6.76 14.85
CA ASP A 548 9.41 6.17 15.66
C ASP A 548 9.75 4.74 16.13
N GLY A 549 11.01 4.53 16.54
CA GLY A 549 11.50 3.24 17.03
C GLY A 549 11.72 3.23 18.54
N GLU A 550 11.85 2.03 19.10
CA GLU A 550 12.28 1.83 20.49
C GLU A 550 13.81 1.89 20.64
N PRO A 551 14.34 2.04 21.87
CA PRO A 551 15.77 1.90 22.13
C PRO A 551 16.33 0.54 21.69
N PHE A 552 17.55 0.54 21.14
CA PHE A 552 18.26 -0.69 20.77
C PHE A 552 19.78 -0.51 20.83
N LEU A 553 20.52 -1.63 20.85
CA LEU A 553 21.98 -1.65 20.81
C LEU A 553 22.47 -2.00 19.40
N ALA A 554 23.42 -1.22 18.88
CA ALA A 554 24.19 -1.59 17.70
C ALA A 554 25.66 -1.86 18.05
N LEU A 555 26.20 -2.94 17.51
CA LEU A 555 27.62 -3.28 17.57
C LEU A 555 28.24 -3.05 16.19
N LEU A 556 29.13 -2.08 16.07
CA LEU A 556 29.64 -1.57 14.80
C LEU A 556 31.09 -1.98 14.57
N ARG A 557 31.40 -2.41 13.35
CA ARG A 557 32.75 -2.72 12.88
C ARG A 557 33.24 -1.57 11.99
N LEU A 558 33.83 -0.56 12.61
CA LEU A 558 34.20 0.70 11.93
C LEU A 558 35.20 0.49 10.79
N ASP A 559 36.07 -0.50 10.93
CA ASP A 559 37.05 -0.88 9.91
C ASP A 559 36.40 -1.38 8.62
N ARG A 560 35.33 -2.18 8.75
CA ARG A 560 34.52 -2.64 7.62
C ARG A 560 33.70 -1.52 7.01
N ILE A 561 33.08 -0.68 7.85
CA ILE A 561 32.26 0.45 7.39
C ILE A 561 33.09 1.48 6.61
N LEU A 562 34.30 1.78 7.09
CA LEU A 562 35.16 2.83 6.52
C LEU A 562 36.21 2.30 5.52
N GLY A 563 36.33 0.97 5.38
CA GLY A 563 37.34 0.34 4.53
C GLY A 563 38.80 0.57 4.98
N ARG A 564 39.00 1.00 6.24
CA ARG A 564 40.32 1.29 6.83
C ARG A 564 40.29 1.08 8.33
N PRO A 565 41.42 0.75 8.99
CA PRO A 565 41.50 0.79 10.45
C PRO A 565 40.96 2.12 11.00
N ALA A 566 40.07 2.01 11.98
CA ALA A 566 39.42 3.16 12.57
C ALA A 566 38.95 2.86 14.01
N LYS A 567 39.03 3.88 14.87
CA LYS A 567 38.50 3.86 16.24
C LYS A 567 37.62 5.07 16.47
N ALA A 568 36.56 4.90 17.26
CA ALA A 568 35.74 6.01 17.71
C ALA A 568 36.52 6.90 18.70
N ALA A 569 36.63 8.18 18.34
CA ALA A 569 37.21 9.23 19.18
C ALA A 569 36.13 9.93 20.01
N ALA A 570 35.02 10.32 19.37
CA ALA A 570 33.87 10.96 20.00
C ALA A 570 32.58 10.60 19.26
N ILE A 571 31.45 10.66 19.96
CA ILE A 571 30.10 10.49 19.37
C ILE A 571 29.23 11.64 19.84
N HIS A 572 28.49 12.26 18.91
CA HIS A 572 27.58 13.37 19.19
C HIS A 572 26.16 13.08 18.69
N CYS A 573 25.14 13.36 19.51
CA CYS A 573 23.76 13.44 19.04
C CYS A 573 23.62 14.63 18.08
N LEU A 574 22.84 14.45 17.02
CA LEU A 574 22.46 15.48 16.07
C LEU A 574 20.94 15.71 16.10
N ASP A 575 20.52 16.96 15.89
CA ASP A 575 19.13 17.26 15.55
C ASP A 575 18.85 17.07 14.05
N ARG A 576 17.59 17.30 13.63
CA ARG A 576 17.16 17.22 12.23
C ARG A 576 17.89 18.16 11.26
N THR A 577 18.58 19.19 11.77
CA THR A 577 19.37 20.13 10.96
C THR A 577 20.84 19.70 10.85
N GLY A 578 21.24 18.63 11.53
CA GLY A 578 22.62 18.18 11.63
C GLY A 578 23.44 18.91 12.70
N LYS A 579 22.80 19.73 13.56
CA LYS A 579 23.49 20.42 14.64
C LYS A 579 23.74 19.48 15.81
N ALA A 580 24.95 19.51 16.35
CA ALA A 580 25.31 18.71 17.52
C ALA A 580 24.57 19.20 18.78
N LEU A 581 23.96 18.27 19.50
CA LEU A 581 23.22 18.51 20.75
C LEU A 581 24.04 18.20 22.01
N GLY A 582 24.95 17.22 21.93
CA GLY A 582 25.79 16.82 23.06
C GLY A 582 26.57 15.53 22.79
N PRO A 583 27.59 15.22 23.61
CA PRO A 583 28.32 13.95 23.52
C PRO A 583 27.48 12.76 23.99
N VAL A 584 27.80 11.57 23.48
CA VAL A 584 27.14 10.30 23.84
C VAL A 584 28.18 9.31 24.36
N GLU A 585 27.86 8.62 25.45
CA GLU A 585 28.70 7.53 25.95
C GLU A 585 28.62 6.31 25.03
N PHE A 586 29.74 5.62 24.90
CA PHE A 586 29.83 4.43 24.05
C PHE A 586 30.80 3.41 24.63
N GLU A 587 30.56 2.15 24.32
CA GLU A 587 31.34 1.03 24.81
C GLU A 587 32.39 0.63 23.78
N LYS A 588 33.67 0.61 24.18
CA LYS A 588 34.74 -0.02 23.39
C LYS A 588 34.83 -1.48 23.80
N ARG A 589 34.42 -2.40 22.93
CA ARG A 589 34.48 -3.84 23.19
C ARG A 589 35.82 -4.42 22.72
N ALA A 590 36.08 -5.66 23.11
CA ALA A 590 37.18 -6.45 22.55
C ALA A 590 37.08 -6.50 21.02
N ASP A 591 38.22 -6.68 20.35
CA ASP A 591 38.33 -6.83 18.89
C ASP A 591 37.95 -5.57 18.07
N GLY A 592 37.94 -4.38 18.69
CA GLY A 592 37.73 -3.11 17.99
C GLY A 592 36.27 -2.79 17.66
N ILE A 593 35.31 -3.55 18.21
CA ILE A 593 33.88 -3.34 18.02
C ILE A 593 33.40 -2.17 18.90
N LEU A 594 32.66 -1.24 18.28
CA LEU A 594 32.01 -0.12 18.97
C LEU A 594 30.57 -0.51 19.35
N GLY A 595 30.22 -0.47 20.63
CA GLY A 595 28.84 -0.57 21.11
C GLY A 595 28.21 0.81 21.28
N LEU A 596 27.10 1.06 20.58
CA LEU A 596 26.33 2.31 20.70
C LEU A 596 24.85 2.01 20.99
N ALA A 597 24.33 2.60 22.06
CA ALA A 597 22.91 2.54 22.41
C ALA A 597 22.16 3.68 21.72
N PHE A 598 21.11 3.34 21.00
CA PHE A 598 20.15 4.28 20.42
C PHE A 598 18.99 4.44 21.40
N ASP A 599 18.58 5.67 21.67
CA ASP A 599 17.57 6.01 22.69
C ASP A 599 16.12 6.07 22.14
N GLY A 600 15.96 5.93 20.82
CA GLY A 600 14.66 6.05 20.13
C GLY A 600 14.15 7.49 19.94
N LEU A 601 14.88 8.50 20.44
CA LEU A 601 14.48 9.91 20.41
C LEU A 601 15.43 10.79 19.60
N THR A 602 16.72 10.46 19.62
CA THR A 602 17.77 11.19 18.90
C THR A 602 17.63 10.98 17.39
N PHE A 603 17.67 12.08 16.63
CA PHE A 603 17.53 12.04 15.18
C PHE A 603 18.69 11.31 14.49
N ALA A 604 19.94 11.63 14.84
CA ALA A 604 21.13 10.95 14.32
C ALA A 604 22.33 11.06 15.27
N TYR A 605 23.35 10.25 15.02
CA TYR A 605 24.60 10.19 15.78
C TYR A 605 25.79 10.39 14.84
N ARG A 606 26.68 11.35 15.14
CA ARG A 606 27.94 11.53 14.42
C ARG A 606 29.08 10.87 15.18
N ILE A 607 29.76 9.92 14.54
CA ILE A 607 30.95 9.26 15.04
C ILE A 607 32.17 9.89 14.37
N GLU A 608 33.01 10.52 15.19
CA GLU A 608 34.32 11.02 14.79
C GLU A 608 35.34 9.90 14.96
N THR A 609 36.13 9.62 13.92
CA THR A 609 37.06 8.49 13.91
C THR A 609 38.52 8.93 13.81
N THR A 610 39.39 8.20 14.50
CA THR A 610 40.85 8.26 14.33
C THR A 610 41.36 6.96 13.70
N PRO A 611 42.53 6.97 13.05
CA PRO A 611 43.16 5.75 12.52
C PRO A 611 43.35 4.63 13.55
#